data_AF-A0AAU4SHW8-F1
#
_entry.id   AF-A0AAU4SHW8-F1
#
_cell.length_a   1.000
_cell.length_b   1.000
_cell.length_c   1.000
_cell.angle_alpha   90.00
_cell.angle_beta   90.00
_cell.angle_gamma   90.00
#
_symmetry.space_group_name_H-M   'P 1'
#
loop_
_entity.id
_entity.type
_entity.pdbx_description
1 polymer ?
#
loop_
_entity_poly.entity_id
_entity_poly.type
_entity_poly.pdbx_seq_one_letter_code
_entity_poly.pdbx_strand_id
1 'polypeptide(L)' 'MDGTIRNGQNGLCPDVNGASTANGSAVIVWSCHDGANQRWTRA' A
#
# COMPACT_ATOMS: atom_id res chain seq x y z
N MET A 1 0.18 -8.52 -13.66
CA MET A 1 -0.36 -8.17 -12.34
C MET A 1 0.11 -6.76 -12.06
N ASP A 2 -0.84 -5.87 -11.82
CA ASP A 2 -0.75 -4.42 -11.65
C ASP A 2 -0.09 -3.97 -10.31
N GLY A 3 0.35 -4.92 -9.48
CA GLY A 3 1.13 -4.66 -8.26
C GLY A 3 0.33 -4.07 -7.10
N THR A 4 -0.98 -3.87 -7.28
CA THR A 4 -1.91 -3.36 -6.30
C THR A 4 -2.48 -4.49 -5.45
N ILE A 5 -2.25 -4.41 -4.13
CA ILE A 5 -2.97 -5.23 -3.15
C ILE A 5 -4.17 -4.42 -2.67
N ARG A 6 -5.36 -5.02 -2.69
CA ARG A 6 -6.58 -4.42 -2.13
C ARG A 6 -7.14 -5.33 -1.05
N ASN A 7 -7.58 -4.73 0.06
CA ASN A 7 -8.32 -5.43 1.09
C ASN A 7 -9.69 -5.82 0.53
N GLY A 8 -9.99 -7.12 0.51
CA GLY A 8 -11.25 -7.64 -0.04
C GLY A 8 -12.51 -7.24 0.75
N GLN A 9 -12.38 -6.77 1.99
CA GLN A 9 -13.51 -6.40 2.85
C GLN A 9 -14.02 -4.98 2.58
N ASN A 10 -13.10 -4.03 2.33
CA ASN A 10 -13.44 -2.60 2.22
C ASN A 10 -12.85 -1.91 0.98
N GLY A 11 -12.12 -2.64 0.13
CA GLY A 11 -11.53 -2.11 -1.10
C GLY A 11 -10.36 -1.14 -0.90
N LEU A 12 -9.88 -0.95 0.34
CA LEU A 12 -8.76 -0.08 0.68
C LEU A 12 -7.41 -0.75 0.39
N CYS A 13 -6.35 0.05 0.28
CA CYS A 13 -5.01 -0.39 -0.10
C CYS A 13 -4.05 -0.34 1.10
N PRO A 14 -3.12 -1.31 1.24
CA PRO A 14 -1.96 -1.16 2.10
C PRO A 14 -1.07 -0.03 1.57
N ASP A 15 -0.76 0.93 2.43
CA ASP A 15 -0.11 2.20 2.10
C ASP A 15 1.03 2.45 3.09
N VAL A 16 2.24 2.78 2.63
CA VAL A 16 3.31 3.24 3.52
C VAL A 16 2.99 4.64 4.00
N ASN A 17 2.81 4.80 5.32
CA ASN A 17 2.35 6.05 5.92
C ASN A 17 3.23 7.24 5.51
N GLY A 18 2.60 8.26 4.93
CA GLY A 18 3.27 9.47 4.45
C GLY A 18 4.25 9.23 3.29
N ALA A 19 4.16 8.10 2.58
CA ALA A 19 5.09 7.67 1.53
C ALA A 19 6.56 7.65 1.98
N SER A 20 6.81 7.40 3.28
CA SER A 20 8.15 7.34 3.85
C SER A 20 9.00 6.23 3.21
N THR A 21 10.27 6.53 2.95
CA THR A 21 11.26 5.56 2.46
C THR A 21 12.15 5.00 3.56
N ALA A 22 11.94 5.41 4.82
CA ALA A 22 12.73 4.94 5.95
C ALA A 22 12.37 3.49 6.30
N ASN A 23 13.38 2.69 6.65
CA ASN A 23 13.16 1.33 7.14
C ASN A 23 12.31 1.34 8.42
N GLY A 24 11.35 0.41 8.51
CA GLY A 24 10.43 0.32 9.64
C GLY A 24 9.25 1.31 9.57
N SER A 25 9.07 2.03 8.47
CA SER A 25 7.86 2.84 8.26
C SER A 25 6.60 1.99 8.38
N ALA A 26 5.60 2.52 9.08
CA ALA A 26 4.35 1.82 9.28
C ALA A 26 3.58 1.66 7.95
N VAL A 27 3.01 0.48 7.74
CA VAL A 27 2.02 0.24 6.70
C VAL A 27 0.63 0.40 7.31
N ILE A 28 -0.19 1.26 6.69
CA ILE A 28 -1.56 1.54 7.09
C ILE A 28 -2.54 1.07 6.00
N VAL A 29 -3.82 1.08 6.31
CA VAL A 29 -4.89 0.84 5.33
C VAL A 29 -5.50 2.20 4.96
N TRP A 30 -5.40 2.58 3.69
CA TRP A 30 -5.83 3.89 3.22
C TRP A 30 -6.56 3.82 1.87
N SER A 31 -7.19 4.93 1.49
CA SER A 31 -7.85 5.05 0.18
C SER A 31 -6.83 4.79 -0.93
N CYS A 32 -7.20 3.93 -1.88
CA CYS A 32 -6.35 3.62 -3.02
C CYS A 32 -6.20 4.84 -3.95
N HIS A 33 -4.97 5.20 -4.30
CA HIS A 33 -4.65 6.34 -5.19
C HIS A 33 -3.53 6.02 -6.20
N ASP A 34 -3.20 4.73 -6.38
CA ASP A 34 -2.21 4.20 -7.33
C ASP A 34 -0.76 4.72 -7.14
N GLY A 35 -0.50 5.42 -6.03
CA GLY A 35 0.81 5.88 -5.60
C GLY A 35 1.82 4.75 -5.42
N ALA A 36 3.10 5.07 -5.58
CA ALA A 36 4.18 4.08 -5.46
C ALA A 36 4.21 3.41 -4.06
N ASN A 37 3.80 4.13 -3.02
CA ASN A 37 3.67 3.65 -1.64
C ASN A 37 2.51 2.65 -1.42
N GLN A 38 1.76 2.31 -2.46
CA GLN A 38 0.70 1.29 -2.46
C GLN A 38 0.98 0.10 -3.39
N ARG A 39 2.21 0.01 -3.95
CA ARG A 39 2.60 -1.07 -4.88
C ARG A 39 3.49 -2.08 -4.18
N TRP A 40 3.12 -3.35 -4.26
CA TRP A 40 3.76 -4.43 -3.53
C TRP A 40 4.03 -5.63 -4.44
N THR A 41 5.19 -6.26 -4.25
CA THR A 41 5.55 -7.52 -4.90
C THR A 41 5.52 -8.64 -3.87
N ARG A 42 5.02 -9.81 -4.27
CA ARG A 42 5.20 -11.05 -3.49
C ARG A 42 6.59 -11.64 -3.76
N ALA A 43 7.13 -12.35 -2.78
CA ALA A 43 8.23 -13.28 -2.99
C ALA A 43 7.70 -14.64 -3.45
#